data_AF-A0A7K8R7F8-F1
#
_entry.id   AF-A0A7K8R7F8-F1
#
_cell.length_a   1.000
_cell.length_b   1.000
_cell.length_c   1.000
_cell.angle_alpha   90.00
_cell.angle_beta   90.00
_cell.angle_gamma   90.00
#
_symmetry.space_group_name_H-M   'P 1'
#
loop_
_entity.id
_entity.type
_entity.pdbx_description
1 polymer ?
#
loop_
_entity_poly.entity_id
_entity_poly.type
_entity_poly.pdbx_seq_one_letter_code
_entity_poly.pdbx_strand_id
1 'polypeptide(L)' 'FSPILPHFLITSPLFPGKRFPPSVFLLPPPSEEVAGSSHTLSVTCLVRGFFPDNIDIQWQKNQETPNSGVETG' A
#
# COMPACT_ATOMS: atom_id res chain seq x y z
N PHE A 1 -44.11 1.50 12.23
CA PHE A 1 -43.14 0.42 12.50
C PHE A 1 -42.09 0.44 11.41
N SER A 2 -41.04 1.25 11.58
CA SER A 2 -39.99 1.47 10.57
C SER A 2 -38.75 0.66 10.96
N PRO A 3 -38.29 -0.32 10.15
CA PRO A 3 -37.23 -1.27 10.53
C PRO A 3 -35.82 -0.82 10.11
N ILE A 4 -35.51 0.48 10.15
CA ILE A 4 -34.24 1.01 9.60
C ILE A 4 -33.17 1.33 10.64
N LEU A 5 -33.36 1.02 11.93
CA LEU A 5 -32.45 1.47 12.99
C LEU A 5 -31.52 0.45 13.68
N PRO A 6 -31.59 -0.90 13.53
CA PRO A 6 -30.61 -1.76 14.20
C PRO A 6 -29.35 -2.07 13.38
N HIS A 7 -29.41 -2.07 12.03
CA HIS A 7 -28.24 -2.43 11.21
C HIS A 7 -27.23 -1.31 10.98
N PHE A 8 -27.63 -0.03 11.09
CA PHE A 8 -26.72 1.08 10.81
C PHE A 8 -25.80 1.45 11.99
N LEU A 9 -26.15 1.06 13.22
CA LEU A 9 -25.33 1.27 14.42
C LEU A 9 -24.23 0.21 14.60
N ILE A 10 -24.30 -0.91 13.88
CA ILE A 10 -23.32 -2.00 13.97
C ILE A 10 -22.17 -1.78 12.96
N THR A 11 -22.40 -1.03 11.88
CA THR A 11 -21.40 -0.79 10.81
C THR A 11 -20.71 0.57 10.87
N SER A 12 -21.01 1.42 11.85
CA SER A 12 -20.24 2.65 12.04
C SER A 12 -18.84 2.29 12.54
N PRO A 13 -17.76 2.61 11.82
CA PRO A 13 -16.42 2.40 12.35
C PRO A 13 -16.30 3.24 13.62
N LEU A 14 -16.08 2.54 14.75
CA LEU A 14 -15.56 3.15 15.95
C LEU A 14 -14.37 4.01 15.50
N PHE A 15 -14.42 5.33 15.76
CA PHE A 15 -13.47 6.40 15.35
C PHE A 15 -13.79 7.16 14.03
N PRO A 16 -14.80 8.04 14.01
CA PRO A 16 -14.83 9.13 13.05
C PRO A 16 -13.60 10.04 13.24
N GLY A 17 -12.65 9.99 12.29
CA GLY A 17 -11.66 11.06 12.09
C GLY A 17 -10.23 10.84 12.57
N LYS A 18 -9.86 9.70 13.18
CA LYS A 18 -8.43 9.42 13.44
C LYS A 18 -7.79 8.91 12.15
N ARG A 19 -6.80 9.64 11.61
CA ARG A 19 -5.94 9.18 10.51
C ARG A 19 -4.56 8.90 11.07
N PHE A 20 -3.97 7.79 10.66
CA PHE A 20 -2.59 7.45 11.00
C PHE A 20 -1.76 7.43 9.71
N PRO A 21 -0.66 8.19 9.64
CA PRO A 21 0.20 8.17 8.47
C PRO A 21 0.87 6.80 8.35
N PRO A 22 1.09 6.30 7.12
CA PRO A 22 1.82 5.05 6.91
C PRO A 22 3.28 5.18 7.29
N SER A 23 3.81 4.12 7.89
CA SER A 23 5.25 3.86 7.91
C SER A 23 5.62 3.10 6.64
N VAL A 24 6.55 3.65 5.87
CA VAL A 24 6.97 3.11 4.57
C VAL A 24 8.43 2.65 4.66
N PHE A 25 8.68 1.43 4.22
CA PHE A 25 10.02 0.84 4.17
C PHE A 25 10.26 0.26 2.78
N LEU A 26 11.39 0.63 2.17
CA LEU A 26 11.86 0.03 0.92
C LEU A 26 12.83 -1.09 1.25
N LEU A 27 12.51 -2.30 0.82
CA LEU A 27 13.37 -3.46 0.96
C LEU A 27 14.21 -3.61 -0.32
N PRO A 28 15.52 -3.89 -0.18
CA PRO A 28 16.38 -4.10 -1.34
C PRO A 28 16.02 -5.40 -2.07
N PRO A 29 16.38 -5.51 -3.36
CA PRO A 29 16.32 -6.78 -4.08
C PRO A 29 17.14 -7.86 -3.36
N PRO A 30 16.75 -9.14 -3.46
CA PRO A 30 17.53 -10.23 -2.93
C PRO A 30 18.92 -10.27 -3.58
N SER A 31 19.95 -10.62 -2.81
CA SER A 31 21.34 -10.58 -3.26
C SER A 31 21.62 -11.50 -4.45
N GLU A 32 20.83 -12.56 -4.62
CA GLU A 32 20.91 -13.48 -5.75
C GLU A 32 20.52 -12.82 -7.09
N GLU A 33 19.49 -11.96 -7.11
CA GLU A 33 19.11 -11.21 -8.31
C GLU A 33 20.21 -10.22 -8.72
N VAL A 34 20.81 -9.56 -7.73
CA VAL A 34 21.88 -8.56 -7.93
C VAL A 34 23.18 -9.23 -8.37
N ALA A 35 23.55 -10.35 -7.75
CA ALA A 35 24.79 -11.07 -8.07
C ALA A 35 24.68 -11.87 -9.37
N GLY A 36 23.50 -12.40 -9.68
CA GLY A 36 23.24 -13.23 -10.86
C GLY A 36 23.14 -12.48 -12.18
N SER A 37 23.33 -11.15 -12.21
CA SER A 37 23.09 -10.30 -13.39
C SER A 37 21.68 -10.47 -13.96
N SER A 38 20.67 -10.54 -13.08
CA SER A 38 19.29 -10.57 -13.54
C SER A 38 18.99 -9.26 -14.27
N HIS A 39 18.36 -9.36 -15.45
CA HIS A 39 17.94 -8.18 -16.23
C HIS A 39 16.81 -7.40 -15.54
N THR A 40 16.18 -8.01 -14.54
CA THR A 40 15.08 -7.47 -13.75
C THR A 40 15.44 -7.55 -12.27
N LEU A 41 15.16 -6.49 -11.52
CA LEU A 41 15.33 -6.44 -10.07
C LEU A 41 13.98 -6.19 -9.41
N SER A 42 13.67 -6.96 -8.37
CA SER A 42 12.49 -6.76 -7.55
C SER A 42 12.78 -5.76 -6.42
N VAL A 43 11.89 -4.79 -6.22
CA VAL A 43 11.97 -3.86 -5.07
C VAL A 43 10.64 -3.94 -4.35
N THR A 44 10.68 -4.16 -3.04
CA THR A 44 9.46 -4.33 -2.24
C THR A 44 9.19 -3.11 -1.38
N CYS A 45 7.99 -2.55 -1.48
CA CYS A 45 7.50 -1.48 -0.60
C CYS A 45 6.63 -2.07 0.50
N LEU A 46 7.08 -1.98 1.75
CA LEU A 46 6.32 -2.40 2.92
C LEU A 46 5.64 -1.17 3.56
N VAL A 47 4.32 -1.16 3.56
CA VAL A 47 3.50 -0.09 4.14
C VAL A 47 2.72 -0.63 5.34
N ARG A 48 2.87 -0.03 6.52
CA ARG A 48 2.23 -0.49 7.76
C ARG A 48 1.83 0.64 8.71
N GLY A 49 0.91 0.34 9.62
CA GLY A 49 0.53 1.24 10.72
C GLY A 49 -0.31 2.45 10.30
N PHE A 50 -1.04 2.35 9.19
CA PHE A 50 -1.88 3.43 8.67
C PHE A 50 -3.37 3.16 8.89
N PHE A 51 -4.16 4.23 8.83
CA PHE A 51 -5.62 4.18 8.83
C PHE A 51 -6.17 5.45 8.14
N PRO A 52 -7.25 5.35 7.35
CA PRO A 52 -8.00 4.13 6.99
C PRO A 52 -7.18 3.19 6.08
N ASP A 53 -7.63 1.94 5.91
CA ASP A 53 -6.97 0.92 5.10
C ASP A 53 -6.97 1.22 3.58
N ASN A 54 -7.74 2.21 3.14
CA ASN A 54 -7.77 2.66 1.76
C ASN A 54 -6.61 3.62 1.46
N ILE A 55 -5.57 3.13 0.77
CA ILE A 55 -4.39 3.89 0.34
C ILE A 55 -4.03 3.62 -1.12
N ASP A 56 -3.38 4.59 -1.77
CA ASP A 56 -2.82 4.48 -3.12
C ASP A 56 -1.29 4.45 -3.04
N ILE A 57 -0.65 3.53 -3.77
CA ILE A 57 0.81 3.38 -3.82
C ILE A 57 1.25 3.62 -5.26
N GLN A 58 2.14 4.59 -5.45
CA GLN A 58 2.68 4.94 -6.77
C GLN A 58 4.19 4.75 -6.78
N TRP A 59 4.66 4.06 -7.81
CA TRP A 59 6.08 3.92 -8.09
C TRP A 59 6.54 5.03 -9.02
N GLN A 60 7.71 5.60 -8.74
CA GLN A 60 8.35 6.60 -9.57
C GLN A 60 9.81 6.23 -9.80
N LYS A 61 10.28 6.38 -11.03
CA LYS A 61 11.69 6.23 -11.40
C LYS A 61 12.21 7.59 -11.84
N ASN A 62 13.21 8.12 -11.14
CA ASN A 62 13.76 9.46 -11.42
C ASN A 62 12.70 10.58 -11.47
N GLN A 63 11.71 10.55 -10.57
CA GLN A 63 10.58 11.51 -10.51
C GLN A 63 9.60 11.42 -11.68
N GLU A 64 9.76 10.43 -12.57
CA GLU A 64 8.81 10.13 -13.64
C GLU A 64 7.99 8.89 -13.29
N THR A 65 6.71 8.91 -13.68
CA THR A 65 5.89 7.69 -13.64
C THR A 65 6.47 6.70 -14.66
N PRO A 66 6.80 5.47 -14.25
CA PRO A 66 7.39 4.50 -15.15
C PRO A 66 6.43 4.22 -16.31
N ASN A 67 6.85 4.52 -17.54
CA ASN A 67 6.06 4.31 -18.75
C ASN A 67 5.95 2.81 -19.13
N SER A 68 6.78 1.96 -18.49
CA SER A 68 6.83 0.50 -18.66
C SER A 68 7.72 -0.11 -17.57
N GLY A 69 7.43 -1.34 -17.12
CA GLY A 69 8.34 -2.16 -16.33
C GLY A 69 8.11 -2.20 -14.81
N VAL A 70 6.91 -1.81 -14.33
CA VAL A 70 6.51 -2.11 -12.95
C VAL A 70 5.42 -3.19 -13.00
N GLU A 71 5.79 -4.42 -12.69
CA GLU A 71 4.83 -5.49 -12.42
C GLU A 71 4.50 -5.46 -10.93
N THR A 72 3.36 -4.89 -10.56
CA THR A 72 2.79 -5.01 -9.22
C THR A 72 2.08 -6.36 -9.12
N GLY A 73 2.74 -7.33 -8.47
CA GLY A 73 2.15 -8.62 -8.08
C GLY A 73 1.41 -8.56 -6.76
#